data_AF-A0A528ELV5-F1
#
_entry.id   AF-A0A528ELV5-F1
#
_cell.length_a   1.000
_cell.length_b   1.000
_cell.length_c   1.000
_cell.angle_alpha   90.00
_cell.angle_beta   90.00
_cell.angle_gamma   90.00
#
_symmetry.space_group_name_H-M   'P 1'
#
loop_
_entity.id
_entity.type
_entity.pdbx_description
1 polymer ?
#
loop_
_entity_poly.entity_id
_entity_poly.type
_entity_poly.pdbx_seq_one_letter_code
_entity_poly.pdbx_strand_id
1 'polypeptide(L)'
;QRLLPLPEATTAYAAAKAALSTYSKSLSKEVSPKGVRVVRVSPGWIETEASVKLARRLADEAGTDVEGGKKIIMDSLGGIPLGRPSSRAEIANLVAFLSSDRASSITGAEYVIDGGTVPTV
;
A
#
# COMPACT_ATOMS: atom_id res chain seq x y z
N GLN A 1 -0.97 -2.65 -3.62
CA GLN A 1 -2.31 -2.72 -4.25
C GLN A 1 -2.34 -3.77 -5.37
N ARG A 2 -2.41 -5.06 -5.03
CA ARG A 2 -2.67 -6.16 -5.99
C ARG A 2 -4.03 -6.85 -5.77
N LEU A 3 -4.61 -6.66 -4.58
CA LEU A 3 -5.81 -7.36 -4.12
C LEU A 3 -7.10 -6.67 -4.56
N LEU A 4 -7.04 -5.37 -4.86
CA LEU A 4 -8.13 -4.56 -5.38
C LEU A 4 -7.63 -3.79 -6.62
N PRO A 5 -7.38 -4.48 -7.75
CA PRO A 5 -7.00 -3.81 -8.99
C PRO A 5 -8.19 -2.99 -9.53
N LEU A 6 -7.90 -1.79 -10.02
CA LEU A 6 -8.87 -0.95 -10.72
C LEU A 6 -8.65 -1.10 -12.23
N PRO A 7 -9.54 -1.79 -12.98
CA PRO A 7 -9.34 -2.09 -14.41
C PRO A 7 -9.03 -0.86 -15.26
N GLU A 8 -9.66 0.27 -14.93
CA GLU A 8 -9.61 1.54 -15.64
C GLU A 8 -8.35 2.36 -15.33
N ALA A 9 -7.59 2.00 -14.29
CA ALA A 9 -6.50 2.85 -13.77
C ALA A 9 -5.18 2.12 -13.49
N THR A 10 -5.21 0.86 -13.05
CA THR A 10 -4.05 0.22 -12.40
C THR A 10 -3.75 -1.22 -12.82
N THR A 11 -4.39 -1.76 -13.86
CA THR A 11 -4.23 -3.18 -14.28
C THR A 11 -2.77 -3.63 -14.37
N ALA A 12 -1.93 -2.95 -15.16
CA ALA A 12 -0.52 -3.32 -15.32
C ALA A 12 0.27 -3.14 -14.00
N TYR A 13 -0.02 -2.09 -13.24
CA TYR A 13 0.62 -1.83 -11.94
C TYR A 13 0.29 -2.93 -10.91
N ALA A 14 -0.98 -3.32 -10.82
CA ALA A 14 -1.44 -4.37 -9.91
C ALA A 14 -0.83 -5.74 -10.28
N ALA A 15 -0.77 -6.06 -11.57
CA ALA A 15 -0.11 -7.28 -12.05
C ALA A 15 1.38 -7.32 -11.69
N ALA A 16 2.10 -6.21 -11.91
CA ALA A 16 3.51 -6.10 -11.53
C ALA A 16 3.70 -6.25 -10.00
N LYS A 17 2.82 -5.66 -9.19
CA LYS A 17 2.87 -5.81 -7.73
C LYS A 17 2.50 -7.23 -7.27
N ALA A 18 1.66 -7.95 -8.00
CA ALA A 18 1.40 -9.37 -7.76
C ALA A 18 2.63 -10.23 -8.03
N ALA A 19 3.30 -10.01 -9.18
CA ALA A 19 4.55 -10.69 -9.51
C ALA A 19 5.64 -10.42 -8.46
N LEU A 20 5.83 -9.16 -8.06
CA LEU A 20 6.79 -8.77 -7.04
C LEU A 20 6.51 -9.42 -5.67
N SER A 21 5.23 -9.54 -5.30
CA SER A 21 4.79 -10.22 -4.08
C SER A 21 5.22 -11.68 -4.04
N THR A 22 4.97 -12.42 -5.12
CA THR A 22 5.37 -13.82 -5.25
C THR A 22 6.88 -13.97 -5.32
N TYR A 23 7.57 -13.10 -6.08
CA TYR A 23 9.02 -13.06 -6.15
C TYR A 23 9.65 -12.90 -4.76
N SER A 24 9.17 -11.94 -3.96
CA SER A 24 9.68 -11.71 -2.60
C SER A 24 9.49 -12.94 -1.70
N LYS A 25 8.34 -13.63 -1.78
CA LYS A 25 8.14 -14.88 -1.04
C LYS A 25 9.10 -15.98 -1.49
N SER A 26 9.32 -16.12 -2.79
CA SER A 26 10.30 -17.08 -3.33
C SER A 26 11.71 -16.78 -2.82
N LEU A 27 12.15 -15.52 -2.96
CA LEU A 27 13.46 -15.06 -2.48
C LEU A 27 13.63 -15.31 -0.98
N SER A 28 12.60 -15.09 -0.18
CA SER A 28 12.66 -15.37 1.26
C SER A 28 13.00 -16.84 1.56
N LYS A 29 12.49 -17.80 0.77
CA LYS A 29 12.82 -19.22 0.96
C LYS A 29 14.27 -19.52 0.63
N GLU A 30 14.84 -18.80 -0.34
CA GLU A 30 16.23 -18.98 -0.75
C GLU A 30 17.24 -18.40 0.25
N VAL A 31 16.97 -17.20 0.79
CA VAL A 31 17.98 -16.45 1.55
C VAL A 31 17.74 -16.40 3.06
N SER A 32 16.52 -16.70 3.55
CA SER A 32 16.28 -16.75 5.01
C SER A 32 17.12 -17.81 5.73
N PRO A 33 17.34 -19.03 5.18
CA PRO A 33 18.26 -20.00 5.79
C PRO A 33 19.71 -19.51 5.87
N LYS A 34 20.08 -18.48 5.08
CA LYS A 34 21.41 -17.85 5.06
C LYS A 34 21.51 -16.64 6.01
N GLY A 35 20.50 -16.41 6.85
CA GLY A 35 20.48 -15.32 7.83
C GLY A 35 19.93 -13.99 7.31
N VAL A 36 19.39 -13.93 6.09
CA VAL A 36 18.83 -12.70 5.50
C VAL A 36 17.30 -12.72 5.51
N ARG A 37 16.66 -11.77 6.19
CA ARG A 37 15.20 -11.63 6.19
C ARG A 37 14.72 -10.94 4.90
N VAL A 38 13.60 -11.41 4.35
CA VAL A 38 12.93 -10.79 3.20
C VAL A 38 11.47 -10.56 3.57
N VAL A 39 11.06 -9.31 3.60
CA VAL A 39 9.72 -8.89 4.05
C VAL A 39 9.12 -7.90 3.05
N ARG A 40 7.80 -7.78 3.06
CA ARG A 40 7.06 -6.79 2.26
C ARG A 40 6.22 -5.90 3.15
N VAL A 41 6.16 -4.63 2.78
CA VAL A 41 5.16 -3.68 3.26
C VAL A 41 4.23 -3.38 2.10
N SER A 42 2.93 -3.65 2.27
CA SER A 42 1.89 -3.40 1.28
C SER A 42 1.01 -2.24 1.76
N PRO A 43 1.38 -0.99 1.41
CA PRO A 43 0.56 0.16 1.78
C PRO A 43 -0.71 0.24 0.94
N GLY A 44 -1.73 0.86 1.55
CA GLY A 44 -2.89 1.42 0.86
C GLY A 44 -2.57 2.79 0.26
N TRP A 45 -3.55 3.69 0.28
CA TRP A 45 -3.33 5.07 -0.13
C TRP A 45 -2.46 5.82 0.90
N ILE A 46 -1.35 6.39 0.42
CA ILE A 46 -0.44 7.23 1.21
C ILE A 46 -0.61 8.69 0.80
N GLU A 47 -0.75 9.59 1.78
CA GLU A 47 -0.79 11.03 1.54
C GLU A 47 0.62 11.54 1.17
N THR A 48 0.79 11.80 -0.13
CA THR A 48 2.01 12.32 -0.74
C THR A 48 1.68 13.52 -1.61
N GLU A 49 2.68 14.32 -1.99
CA GLU A 49 2.47 15.43 -2.92
C GLU A 49 1.84 14.97 -4.24
N ALA A 50 2.24 13.80 -4.76
CA ALA A 50 1.68 13.22 -5.97
C ALA A 50 0.20 12.84 -5.80
N SER A 51 -0.17 12.22 -4.67
CA SER A 51 -1.57 11.87 -4.43
C SER A 51 -2.44 13.09 -4.14
N VAL A 52 -1.88 14.14 -3.53
CA VAL A 52 -2.58 15.42 -3.34
C VAL A 52 -2.79 16.11 -4.70
N LYS A 53 -1.82 16.03 -5.62
CA LYS A 53 -2.02 16.51 -7.00
C LYS A 53 -3.10 15.73 -7.74
N LEU A 54 -3.19 14.41 -7.54
CA LEU A 54 -4.28 13.59 -8.07
C LEU A 54 -5.63 14.03 -7.49
N ALA A 55 -5.72 14.21 -6.17
CA ALA A 55 -6.95 14.68 -5.52
C ALA A 55 -7.39 16.04 -6.05
N ARG A 56 -6.45 16.99 -6.26
CA ARG A 56 -6.76 18.29 -6.87
C ARG A 56 -7.31 18.16 -8.28
N ARG A 57 -6.70 17.33 -9.12
CA ARG A 57 -7.20 17.10 -10.49
C ARG A 57 -8.62 16.55 -10.49
N LEU A 58 -8.87 15.53 -9.66
CA LEU A 58 -10.21 14.94 -9.53
C LEU A 58 -11.22 15.94 -8.97
N ALA A 59 -10.78 16.82 -8.07
CA ALA A 59 -11.61 17.91 -7.55
C ALA A 59 -12.01 18.89 -8.66
N ASP A 60 -11.04 19.33 -9.48
CA ASP A 60 -11.29 20.24 -10.60
C ASP A 60 -12.24 19.62 -11.63
N GLU A 61 -12.05 18.33 -11.98
CA GLU A 61 -12.90 17.58 -12.91
C GLU A 61 -14.33 17.40 -12.38
N ALA A 62 -14.49 17.22 -11.06
CA ALA A 62 -15.79 17.01 -10.41
C ALA A 62 -16.45 18.30 -9.91
N GLY A 63 -15.81 19.47 -10.07
CA GLY A 63 -16.33 20.75 -9.59
C GLY A 63 -16.45 20.84 -8.06
N THR A 64 -15.50 20.25 -7.33
CA THR A 64 -15.48 20.20 -5.86
C THR A 64 -14.14 20.71 -5.30
N ASP A 65 -13.98 20.72 -3.98
CA ASP A 65 -12.72 21.08 -3.33
C ASP A 65 -11.78 19.88 -3.21
N VAL A 66 -10.58 20.11 -2.67
CA VAL A 66 -9.55 19.07 -2.53
C VAL A 66 -10.04 17.90 -1.67
N GLU A 67 -10.85 18.16 -0.64
CA GLU A 67 -11.39 17.10 0.23
C GLU A 67 -12.45 16.28 -0.51
N GLY A 68 -13.25 16.90 -1.38
CA GLY A 68 -14.10 16.20 -2.34
C GLY A 68 -13.29 15.30 -3.28
N GLY A 69 -12.18 15.79 -3.83
CA GLY A 69 -11.26 15.01 -4.64
C GLY A 69 -10.63 13.81 -3.88
N LYS A 70 -10.27 14.01 -2.61
CA LYS A 70 -9.80 12.93 -1.73
C LYS A 70 -10.91 11.90 -1.46
N LYS A 71 -12.14 12.35 -1.26
CA LYS A 71 -13.30 11.47 -1.09
C LYS A 71 -13.53 10.59 -2.31
N ILE A 72 -13.44 11.15 -3.52
CA ILE A 72 -13.53 10.38 -4.78
C ILE A 72 -12.49 9.25 -4.81
N ILE A 73 -11.24 9.54 -4.42
CA ILE A 73 -10.19 8.51 -4.35
C ILE A 73 -10.58 7.42 -3.34
N MET A 74 -10.99 7.77 -2.12
CA MET A 74 -11.38 6.79 -1.10
C MET A 74 -12.55 5.92 -1.58
N ASP A 75 -13.57 6.52 -2.16
CA ASP A 75 -14.74 5.81 -2.68
C ASP A 75 -14.34 4.84 -3.79
N SER A 76 -13.43 5.24 -4.70
CA SER A 76 -12.90 4.36 -5.77
C SER A 76 -12.14 3.15 -5.25
N LEU A 77 -11.62 3.22 -4.02
CA LEU A 77 -10.92 2.12 -3.36
C LEU A 77 -11.88 1.16 -2.62
N GLY A 78 -13.19 1.44 -2.62
CA GLY A 78 -14.18 0.73 -1.81
C GLY A 78 -14.30 1.28 -0.38
N GLY A 79 -13.71 2.45 -0.12
CA GLY A 79 -13.65 3.08 1.20
C GLY A 79 -12.40 2.70 2.00
N ILE A 80 -12.04 3.56 2.96
CA ILE A 80 -10.98 3.30 3.94
C ILE A 80 -11.62 3.36 5.32
N PRO A 81 -11.76 2.24 6.06
CA PRO A 81 -12.36 2.22 7.39
C PRO A 81 -11.73 3.19 8.40
N LEU A 82 -10.42 3.41 8.32
CA LEU A 82 -9.72 4.42 9.13
C LEU A 82 -10.15 5.86 8.83
N GLY A 83 -10.84 6.10 7.71
CA GLY A 83 -11.38 7.40 7.29
C GLY A 83 -10.35 8.35 6.68
N ARG A 84 -9.09 7.91 6.53
CA ARG A 84 -8.01 8.72 5.94
C ARG A 84 -6.91 7.86 5.32
N PRO A 85 -6.12 8.40 4.37
CA PRO A 85 -4.88 7.77 3.94
C PRO A 85 -3.85 7.64 5.08
N SER A 86 -2.89 6.75 4.90
CA SER A 86 -1.71 6.69 5.75
C SER A 86 -0.77 7.85 5.46
N SER A 87 -0.13 8.38 6.49
CA SER A 87 0.95 9.34 6.37
C SER A 87 2.27 8.64 5.99
N ARG A 88 3.21 9.40 5.41
CA ARG A 88 4.57 8.90 5.14
C ARG A 88 5.28 8.39 6.40
N ALA A 89 5.05 9.05 7.53
CA ALA A 89 5.63 8.67 8.82
C ALA A 89 5.11 7.31 9.32
N GLU A 90 3.82 7.04 9.16
CA GLU A 90 3.24 5.73 9.53
C GLU A 90 3.85 4.58 8.72
N ILE A 91 4.07 4.79 7.41
CA ILE A 91 4.76 3.81 6.56
C ILE A 91 6.22 3.64 7.01
N ALA A 92 6.92 4.75 7.26
CA ALA A 92 8.32 4.73 7.71
C ALA A 92 8.49 4.00 9.05
N ASN A 93 7.56 4.18 9.99
CA ASN A 93 7.57 3.49 11.28
C ASN A 93 7.50 1.97 11.12
N LEU A 94 6.61 1.47 10.25
CA LEU A 94 6.51 0.03 9.99
C LEU A 94 7.77 -0.51 9.30
N VAL A 95 8.31 0.21 8.31
CA VAL A 95 9.57 -0.17 7.66
C VAL A 95 10.71 -0.21 8.68
N ALA A 96 10.86 0.82 9.51
CA ALA A 96 11.90 0.88 10.54
C ALA A 96 11.79 -0.27 11.54
N PHE A 97 10.58 -0.61 12.01
CA PHE A 97 10.34 -1.77 12.85
C PHE A 97 10.78 -3.06 12.15
N LEU A 98 10.33 -3.28 10.91
CA LEU A 98 10.65 -4.49 10.14
C LEU A 98 12.14 -4.62 9.79
N SER A 99 12.85 -3.50 9.66
CA SER A 99 14.30 -3.47 9.46
C SER A 99 15.11 -3.69 10.74
N SER A 100 14.51 -3.52 11.92
CA SER A 100 15.18 -3.68 13.22
C SER A 100 15.27 -5.15 13.67
N ASP A 101 16.10 -5.39 14.69
CA ASP A 101 16.21 -6.70 15.35
C ASP A 101 14.96 -7.09 16.14
N ARG A 102 14.06 -6.14 16.42
CA ARG A 102 12.75 -6.44 17.04
C ARG A 102 11.87 -7.30 16.13
N ALA A 103 12.17 -7.34 14.83
CA ALA A 103 11.49 -8.15 13.83
C ALA A 103 12.30 -9.41 13.43
N SER A 104 13.21 -9.89 14.28
CA SER A 104 14.17 -10.97 13.96
C SER A 104 13.53 -12.28 13.48
N SER A 105 12.32 -12.61 13.94
CA SER A 105 11.59 -13.81 13.50
C SER A 105 10.67 -13.58 12.28
N ILE A 106 10.65 -12.36 11.73
CA ILE A 106 9.75 -11.99 10.63
C ILE A 106 10.50 -12.08 9.30
N THR A 107 10.19 -13.10 8.50
CA THR A 107 10.65 -13.26 7.12
C THR A 107 9.60 -13.97 6.25
N GLY A 108 9.64 -13.74 4.94
CA GLY A 108 8.71 -14.28 3.97
C GLY A 108 7.25 -13.86 4.21
N ALA A 109 7.04 -12.75 4.89
CA ALA A 109 5.74 -12.24 5.28
C ALA A 109 5.43 -10.92 4.55
N GLU A 110 4.14 -10.59 4.48
CA GLU A 110 3.66 -9.31 4.01
C GLU A 110 2.87 -8.63 5.12
N TYR A 111 3.17 -7.36 5.35
CA TYR A 111 2.48 -6.52 6.31
C TYR A 111 1.68 -5.47 5.55
N VAL A 112 0.36 -5.57 5.63
CA VAL A 112 -0.57 -4.61 5.03
C VAL A 112 -0.71 -3.41 5.97
N ILE A 113 -0.63 -2.20 5.41
CA ILE A 113 -0.81 -0.93 6.14
C ILE A 113 -1.67 0.00 5.29
N ASP A 114 -2.97 -0.20 5.33
CA ASP A 114 -3.92 0.43 4.39
C ASP A 114 -5.18 0.98 5.08
N GLY A 115 -5.19 1.07 6.41
CA GLY A 115 -6.36 1.55 7.15
C GLY A 115 -7.61 0.67 6.99
N GLY A 116 -7.46 -0.60 6.58
CA GLY A 116 -8.55 -1.54 6.37
C GLY A 116 -9.17 -1.51 4.97
N THR A 117 -8.48 -0.91 3.98
CA THR A 117 -9.00 -0.80 2.61
C THR A 117 -9.29 -2.18 2.00
N VAL A 118 -8.41 -3.16 2.20
CA VAL A 118 -8.68 -4.55 1.78
C VAL A 118 -9.68 -5.20 2.74
N PRO A 119 -10.87 -5.66 2.28
CA PRO A 119 -11.96 -6.09 3.15
C PRO A 119 -11.92 -7.59 3.52
N THR A 120 -10.79 -8.27 3.29
CA THR A 120 -10.65 -9.73 3.45
C THR A 120 -9.52 -10.08 4.41
N VAL A 121 -9.68 -11.19 5.16
CA VAL A 121 -8.68 -11.77 6.08
C VAL A 121 -7.97 -12.96 5.42
#